data_AF-A0A7V3KN65-F1
#
_entry.id   AF-A0A7V3KN65-F1
#
_cell.length_a   1.000
_cell.length_b   1.000
_cell.length_c   1.000
_cell.angle_alpha   90.00
_cell.angle_beta   90.00
_cell.angle_gamma   90.00
#
_symmetry.space_group_name_H-M   'P 1'
#
loop_
_entity.id
_entity.type
_entity.pdbx_description
1 polymer ?
#
loop_
_entity_poly.entity_id
_entity_poly.type
_entity_poly.pdbx_seq_one_letter_code
_entity_poly.pdbx_strand_id
1 'polypeptide(L)'
;MVSTWDDTANKIINKRLQDIKLTKEESNEYRRLWKISSLLQNFGKKAVFVLSGYGIGPSNAVKILDKKASEEELLREIYRAERVFIRTRPFWDS
;
A
#
# COMPACT_ATOMS: atom_id res chain seq x y z
N MET A 1 7.41 11.28 18.55
CA MET A 1 8.39 10.19 18.36
C MET A 1 8.21 9.72 16.93
N VAL A 2 9.16 10.00 16.04
CA VAL A 2 9.07 9.52 14.65
C VAL A 2 9.16 7.99 14.69
N SER A 3 8.28 7.30 13.97
CA SER A 3 8.30 5.84 13.92
C SER A 3 9.60 5.38 13.26
N THR A 4 10.21 4.31 13.76
CA THR A 4 11.42 3.71 13.14
C THR A 4 11.20 3.33 11.66
N TRP A 5 9.94 3.14 11.26
CA TRP A 5 9.53 2.95 9.87
C TRP A 5 9.72 4.18 8.99
N ASP A 6 9.38 5.37 9.48
CA ASP A 6 9.48 6.61 8.70
C ASP A 6 10.95 6.95 8.42
N ASP A 7 11.82 6.73 9.41
CA ASP A 7 13.27 6.91 9.27
C ASP A 7 13.85 5.96 8.21
N THR A 8 13.35 4.73 8.15
CA THR A 8 13.79 3.73 7.18
C THR A 8 13.32 4.09 5.77
N ALA A 9 12.05 4.49 5.61
CA ALA A 9 11.51 4.95 4.35
C ALA A 9 12.28 6.17 3.82
N ASN A 10 12.55 7.16 4.67
CA ASN A 10 13.33 8.35 4.33
C ASN A 10 14.74 7.99 3.87
N LYS A 11 15.42 7.05 4.55
CA LYS A 11 16.74 6.56 4.12
C LYS A 11 16.70 5.94 2.73
N ILE A 12 15.72 5.09 2.45
CA ILE A 12 15.57 4.42 1.15
C ILE A 12 15.32 5.45 0.04
N ILE A 13 14.44 6.43 0.30
CA ILE A 13 14.13 7.51 -0.64
C ILE A 13 15.38 8.37 -0.90
N ASN A 14 16.09 8.80 0.15
CA ASN A 14 17.30 9.61 0.02
C ASN A 14 18.41 8.89 -0.75
N LYS A 15 18.64 7.59 -0.48
CA LYS A 15 19.58 6.77 -1.27
C LYS A 15 19.20 6.77 -2.74
N ARG A 16 17.91 6.62 -3.04
CA ARG A 16 17.44 6.60 -4.42
C ARG A 16 17.61 7.97 -5.12
N LEU A 17 17.38 9.07 -4.41
CA LEU A 17 17.59 10.43 -4.91
C LEU A 17 19.08 10.74 -5.17
N GLN A 18 19.98 10.10 -4.43
CA GLN A 18 21.44 10.21 -4.60
C GLN A 18 22.00 9.20 -5.61
N ASP A 19 21.13 8.52 -6.38
CA ASP A 19 21.49 7.44 -7.32
C ASP A 19 22.33 6.31 -6.71
N ILE A 20 22.24 6.12 -5.40
CA ILE A 20 22.89 5.01 -4.69
C ILE A 20 22.14 3.72 -5.01
N LYS A 21 22.89 2.66 -5.31
CA LYS A 21 22.33 1.34 -5.60
C LYS A 21 21.60 0.80 -4.36
N LEU A 22 20.32 0.52 -4.53
CA LEU A 22 19.47 -0.11 -3.51
C LEU A 22 19.69 -1.62 -3.49
N THR A 23 19.59 -2.24 -2.31
CA THR A 23 19.46 -3.70 -2.21
C THR A 23 18.13 -4.17 -2.84
N LYS A 24 17.97 -5.48 -3.01
CA LYS A 24 16.73 -6.05 -3.55
C LYS A 24 15.53 -5.72 -2.64
N GLU A 25 15.73 -5.80 -1.33
CA GLU A 25 14.75 -5.51 -0.29
C GLU A 25 14.39 -4.02 -0.29
N GLU A 26 15.40 -3.14 -0.31
CA GLU A 26 15.19 -1.69 -0.39
C GLU A 26 14.49 -1.29 -1.68
N SER A 27 14.81 -1.94 -2.80
CA SER A 27 14.16 -1.70 -4.09
C SER A 27 12.69 -2.14 -4.09
N ASN A 28 12.38 -3.26 -3.44
CA ASN A 28 11.00 -3.71 -3.24
C ASN A 28 10.20 -2.72 -2.40
N GLU A 29 10.77 -2.27 -1.27
CA GLU A 29 10.12 -1.31 -0.39
C GLU A 29 9.97 0.07 -1.06
N TYR A 30 10.98 0.54 -1.79
CA TYR A 30 10.89 1.75 -2.60
C TYR A 30 9.73 1.67 -3.61
N ARG A 31 9.60 0.56 -4.35
CA ARG A 31 8.48 0.36 -5.28
C ARG A 31 7.14 0.37 -4.56
N ARG A 32 7.07 -0.20 -3.36
CA ARG A 32 5.85 -0.21 -2.54
C ARG A 32 5.48 1.22 -2.11
N LEU A 33 6.42 1.97 -1.55
CA LEU A 33 6.25 3.37 -1.15
C LEU A 33 5.83 4.24 -2.33
N TRP A 34 6.50 4.08 -3.48
CA TRP A 34 6.16 4.79 -4.71
C TRP A 34 4.71 4.54 -5.16
N LYS A 35 4.26 3.28 -5.13
CA LYS A 35 2.87 2.94 -5.45
C LYS A 35 1.88 3.57 -4.48
N ILE A 36 2.17 3.55 -3.17
CA ILE A 36 1.32 4.20 -2.16
C ILE A 36 1.22 5.70 -2.42
N SER A 37 2.36 6.36 -2.64
CA SER A 37 2.42 7.79 -2.96
C SER A 37 1.59 8.12 -4.21
N SER A 38 1.74 7.33 -5.27
CA SER A 38 0.96 7.51 -6.50
C SER A 38 -0.54 7.33 -6.28
N LEU A 39 -0.97 6.36 -5.46
CA LEU A 39 -2.38 6.19 -5.11
C LEU A 39 -2.92 7.38 -4.32
N LEU A 40 -2.18 7.87 -3.34
CA LEU A 40 -2.56 9.04 -2.55
C LEU A 40 -2.66 10.29 -3.44
N GLN A 41 -1.71 10.49 -4.35
CA GLN A 41 -1.72 11.61 -5.29
C GLN A 41 -2.93 11.58 -6.22
N ASN A 42 -3.31 10.40 -6.73
CA ASN A 42 -4.40 10.28 -7.72
C ASN A 42 -5.80 10.22 -7.09
N PHE A 43 -5.96 9.56 -5.94
CA PHE A 43 -7.28 9.26 -5.35
C PHE A 43 -7.54 9.96 -4.01
N GLY A 44 -6.52 10.62 -3.43
CA GLY A 44 -6.65 11.40 -2.20
C GLY A 44 -7.23 10.60 -1.03
N LYS A 45 -8.28 11.13 -0.40
CA LYS A 45 -8.93 10.52 0.78
C LYS A 45 -9.40 9.09 0.53
N LYS A 46 -9.88 8.76 -0.67
CA LYS A 46 -10.33 7.40 -1.01
C LYS A 46 -9.17 6.39 -0.88
N ALA A 47 -7.95 6.76 -1.31
CA ALA A 47 -6.79 5.89 -1.16
C ALA A 47 -6.42 5.67 0.32
N VAL A 48 -6.53 6.69 1.16
CA VAL A 48 -6.28 6.55 2.61
C VAL A 48 -7.24 5.53 3.23
N PHE A 49 -8.55 5.62 2.91
CA PHE A 49 -9.53 4.66 3.40
C PHE A 49 -9.24 3.23 2.93
N VAL A 50 -8.97 3.04 1.64
CA VAL A 50 -8.69 1.70 1.10
C VAL A 50 -7.42 1.09 1.68
N LEU A 51 -6.35 1.88 1.82
CA LEU A 51 -5.07 1.41 2.38
C LEU A 51 -5.14 1.16 3.90
N SER A 52 -6.13 1.74 4.57
CA SER A 52 -6.38 1.48 6.00
C SER A 52 -7.10 0.14 6.23
N GLY A 53 -7.64 -0.48 5.17
CA GLY A 53 -8.30 -1.78 5.26
C GLY A 53 -7.33 -2.91 5.59
N TYR A 54 -7.78 -3.86 6.41
CA TYR A 54 -6.94 -4.93 6.93
C TYR A 54 -6.43 -5.87 5.83
N GLY A 55 -5.10 -5.97 5.71
CA GLY A 55 -4.46 -6.79 4.68
C GLY A 55 -4.52 -6.21 3.27
N ILE A 56 -4.94 -4.95 3.12
CA ILE A 56 -4.98 -4.28 1.81
C ILE A 56 -3.64 -3.58 1.55
N GLY A 57 -2.78 -4.24 0.76
CA GLY A 57 -1.57 -3.62 0.23
C GLY A 57 -1.83 -2.72 -0.99
N PRO A 58 -0.81 -1.95 -1.45
CA PRO A 58 -0.95 -1.04 -2.59
C PRO A 58 -1.43 -1.72 -3.87
N SER A 59 -1.01 -2.97 -4.13
CA SER A 59 -1.48 -3.72 -5.30
C SER A 59 -2.98 -4.04 -5.27
N ASN A 60 -3.54 -4.31 -4.09
CA ASN A 60 -5.00 -4.53 -3.95
C ASN A 60 -5.75 -3.20 -3.95
N ALA A 61 -5.17 -2.16 -3.34
CA ALA A 61 -5.75 -0.83 -3.33
C ALA A 61 -5.95 -0.26 -4.75
N VAL A 62 -4.98 -0.45 -5.66
CA VAL A 62 -5.14 -0.10 -7.08
C VAL A 62 -6.42 -0.72 -7.67
N LYS A 63 -6.61 -2.03 -7.47
CA LYS A 63 -7.77 -2.76 -8.04
C LYS A 63 -9.11 -2.27 -7.50
N ILE A 64 -9.15 -1.84 -6.24
CA ILE A 64 -10.37 -1.33 -5.60
C ILE A 64 -10.65 0.08 -6.12
N LEU A 65 -9.64 0.95 -6.17
CA LEU A 65 -9.77 2.35 -6.56
C LEU A 65 -10.07 2.52 -8.06
N ASP A 66 -9.61 1.60 -8.91
CA ASP A 66 -9.81 1.65 -10.36
C ASP A 66 -11.27 1.42 -10.78
N LYS A 67 -12.09 0.81 -9.91
CA LYS A 67 -13.51 0.52 -10.19
C LYS A 67 -14.42 1.75 -10.29
N LYS A 68 -13.89 2.97 -10.08
CA LYS A 68 -14.62 4.27 -10.11
C LYS A 68 -15.98 4.21 -9.40
N ALA A 69 -15.99 3.61 -8.21
CA ALA A 69 -17.20 3.31 -7.47
C ALA A 69 -17.68 4.49 -6.60
N SER A 70 -18.96 4.46 -6.23
CA SER A 70 -19.52 5.29 -5.17
C SER A 70 -18.84 4.99 -3.82
N GLU A 71 -19.06 5.83 -2.82
CA GLU A 71 -18.46 5.64 -1.49
C GLU A 71 -18.97 4.37 -0.80
N GLU A 72 -20.26 4.06 -0.92
CA GLU A 72 -20.83 2.81 -0.39
C GLU A 72 -20.24 1.57 -1.05
N GLU A 73 -20.07 1.60 -2.37
CA GLU A 73 -19.44 0.50 -3.10
C GLU A 73 -17.97 0.35 -2.73
N LEU A 74 -17.25 1.46 -2.51
CA LEU A 74 -15.86 1.43 -2.05
C LEU A 74 -15.75 0.71 -0.71
N LEU A 75 -16.63 1.01 0.24
CA LEU A 75 -16.69 0.34 1.55
C LEU A 75 -16.98 -1.16 1.41
N ARG A 76 -17.91 -1.54 0.51
CA ARG A 76 -18.19 -2.96 0.22
C ARG A 76 -16.98 -3.67 -0.37
N GLU A 77 -16.23 -3.02 -1.23
CA GLU A 77 -15.02 -3.58 -1.83
C GLU A 77 -13.88 -3.74 -0.81
N ILE A 78 -13.71 -2.77 0.09
CA ILE A 78 -12.77 -2.89 1.23
C ILE A 78 -13.14 -4.11 2.07
N TYR A 79 -14.40 -4.23 2.49
CA TYR A 79 -14.88 -5.37 3.30
C TYR A 79 -14.67 -6.73 2.60
N ARG A 80 -14.92 -6.79 1.29
CA ARG A 80 -14.66 -8.00 0.48
C ARG A 80 -13.17 -8.36 0.48
N ALA A 81 -12.29 -7.38 0.30
CA ALA A 81 -10.85 -7.61 0.29
C ALA A 81 -10.33 -8.08 1.65
N GLU A 82 -10.81 -7.50 2.74
CA GLU A 82 -10.48 -7.93 4.11
C GLU A 82 -10.90 -9.38 4.37
N ARG A 83 -12.13 -9.74 3.98
CA ARG A 83 -12.60 -11.13 4.09
C ARG A 83 -11.75 -12.12 3.31
N VAL A 84 -11.33 -11.75 2.10
CA VAL A 84 -10.44 -12.59 1.28
C VAL A 84 -9.11 -12.76 1.99
N PHE A 85 -8.51 -11.68 2.47
CA PHE A 85 -7.24 -11.73 3.20
C PHE A 85 -7.33 -12.61 4.44
N ILE A 86 -8.33 -12.41 5.31
CA ILE A 86 -8.54 -13.21 6.52
C ILE A 86 -8.69 -14.69 6.18
N ARG A 87 -9.46 -15.01 5.12
CA ARG A 87 -9.67 -16.39 4.69
C ARG A 87 -8.39 -17.05 4.16
N THR A 88 -7.55 -16.31 3.42
CA THR A 88 -6.36 -16.88 2.79
C THR A 88 -5.12 -16.84 3.66
N ARG A 89 -5.03 -15.90 4.62
CA ARG A 89 -3.84 -15.67 5.45
C ARG A 89 -3.32 -16.93 6.17
N PRO A 90 -4.17 -17.81 6.73
CA PRO A 90 -3.71 -19.04 7.38
C PRO A 90 -2.90 -19.99 6.48
N PHE A 91 -3.03 -19.88 5.15
CA PHE A 91 -2.39 -20.78 4.19
C PHE A 91 -1.08 -20.24 3.61
N TRP A 92 -0.59 -19.08 4.07
CA TRP A 92 0.57 -18.40 3.46
C TRP A 92 1.90 -18.74 4.11
N ASP A 93 1.87 -19.30 5.31
CA ASP A 93 3.06 -19.67 6.09
C ASP A 93 3.24 -21.20 6.14
N SER A 94 2.68 -21.91 5.14
CA SER A 94 2.77 -23.38 4.94
C SER A 94 3.87 -23.77 3.97
#